data_AF-A0A1E7EWM3-F1
#
_entry.id   AF-A0A1E7EWM3-F1
#
_cell.length_a   1.000
_cell.length_b   1.000
_cell.length_c   1.000
_cell.angle_alpha   90.00
_cell.angle_beta   90.00
_cell.angle_gamma   90.00
#
_symmetry.space_group_name_H-M   'P 1'
#
loop_
_entity.id
_entity.type
_entity.pdbx_description
1 polymer ?
#
loop_
_entity_poly.entity_id
_entity_poly.type
_entity_poly.pdbx_seq_one_letter_code
_entity_poly.pdbx_strand_id
1 'polypeptide(L)' 'MGKPKSQKVEEELVLNKKDNKKVLKLQSQIPYHEGRSNKEEVEKIRNQVEAIWEKARAAHELSLQ' A
#
# COMPACT_ATOMS: atom_id res chain seq x y z
N MET A 1 -28.48 -4.62 7.86
CA MET A 1 -27.47 -4.49 6.79
C MET A 1 -26.25 -3.79 7.34
N GLY A 2 -25.29 -4.54 7.91
CA GLY A 2 -24.07 -3.98 8.48
C GLY A 2 -23.04 -3.73 7.39
N LYS A 3 -22.64 -2.47 7.19
CA LYS A 3 -21.53 -2.11 6.31
C LYS A 3 -20.20 -2.52 6.97
N PRO A 4 -19.25 -3.13 6.25
CA PRO A 4 -17.95 -3.46 6.81
C PRO A 4 -17.18 -2.16 7.12
N LYS A 5 -16.77 -2.02 8.38
CA LYS A 5 -16.11 -0.85 8.97
C LYS A 5 -14.65 -0.64 8.51
N SER A 6 -14.10 -1.52 7.67
CA SER A 6 -12.65 -1.54 7.39
C SER A 6 -12.17 -0.47 6.40
N GLN A 7 -13.06 0.16 5.64
CA GLN A 7 -12.64 1.15 4.62
C GLN A 7 -12.23 2.51 5.19
N LYS A 8 -12.61 2.82 6.44
CA LYS A 8 -12.42 4.18 7.00
C LYS A 8 -11.01 4.42 7.56
N VAL A 9 -10.25 3.37 7.86
CA VAL A 9 -8.91 3.50 8.47
C VAL A 9 -7.84 3.89 7.44
N GLU A 10 -8.01 3.50 6.17
CA GLU A 10 -7.07 3.89 5.11
C GLU A 10 -7.21 5.36 4.68
N GLU A 11 -8.38 5.97 4.90
CA GLU A 11 -8.64 7.35 4.46
C GLU A 11 -7.97 8.42 5.37
N GLU A 12 -7.66 8.10 6.63
CA GLU A 12 -6.92 8.98 7.53
C GLU A 12 -5.41 8.75 7.54
N LEU A 13 -4.95 7.61 7.01
CA LEU A 13 -3.54 7.23 7.12
C LEU A 13 -2.72 7.82 5.98
N VAL A 14 -2.19 9.03 6.19
CA VAL A 14 -1.32 9.68 5.21
C VAL A 14 0.10 9.13 5.34
N LEU A 15 0.57 8.39 4.33
CA LEU A 15 1.98 8.00 4.22
C LEU A 15 2.90 9.23 4.25
N ASN A 16 4.05 9.11 4.90
CA ASN A 16 5.08 10.12 4.82
C ASN A 16 5.53 10.33 3.35
N LYS A 17 6.03 11.51 3.01
CA LYS A 17 6.44 11.91 1.65
C LYS A 17 7.38 10.90 0.97
N LYS A 18 8.25 10.23 1.74
CA LYS A 18 9.18 9.22 1.22
C LYS A 18 8.45 7.94 0.81
N ASP A 19 7.61 7.41 1.69
CA ASP A 19 6.85 6.18 1.45
C ASP A 19 5.81 6.36 0.36
N ASN A 20 5.12 7.51 0.34
CA ASN A 20 4.16 7.83 -0.72
C ASN A 20 4.83 7.85 -2.11
N LYS A 21 6.00 8.49 -2.24
CA LYS A 21 6.79 8.45 -3.49
C LYS A 21 7.18 7.03 -3.89
N LYS A 22 7.53 6.18 -2.92
CA LYS A 22 7.90 4.78 -3.16
C LYS A 22 6.71 3.96 -3.65
N VAL A 23 5.55 4.09 -3.00
CA VAL A 23 4.30 3.43 -3.41
C VAL A 23 3.91 3.85 -4.83
N LEU A 24 3.92 5.14 -5.15
CA LEU A 24 3.62 5.63 -6.50
C LEU A 24 4.56 5.05 -7.56
N LYS A 25 5.87 5.00 -7.27
CA LYS A 25 6.86 4.41 -8.18
C LYS A 25 6.63 2.91 -8.38
N LEU A 26 6.29 2.20 -7.32
CA LEU A 26 5.98 0.76 -7.37
C LEU A 26 4.71 0.49 -8.18
N GLN A 27 3.63 1.21 -7.88
CA GLN A 27 2.35 1.10 -8.60
C GLN A 27 2.49 1.42 -10.08
N SER A 28 3.30 2.42 -10.44
CA SER A 28 3.58 2.76 -11.84
C SER A 28 4.31 1.67 -12.63
N GLN A 29 4.96 0.71 -11.96
CA GLN A 29 5.63 -0.41 -12.61
C GLN A 29 4.68 -1.59 -12.86
N ILE A 30 3.55 -1.68 -12.15
CA ILE A 30 2.59 -2.77 -12.30
C ILE A 30 2.13 -2.94 -13.77
N PRO A 31 1.70 -1.89 -14.50
CA PRO A 31 1.24 -2.05 -15.89
C PRO A 31 2.33 -2.61 -16.82
N TYR A 32 3.60 -2.27 -16.58
CA TYR A 32 4.73 -2.72 -17.38
C TYR A 32 5.01 -4.23 -17.21
N HIS A 33 4.89 -4.74 -16.00
CA HIS A 33 5.07 -6.17 -15.71
C HIS A 33 3.82 -6.98 -16.05
N GLU A 34 2.63 -6.43 -15.81
CA GLU A 34 1.35 -7.05 -16.16
C GLU A 34 1.22 -7.23 -17.69
N GLY A 35 1.58 -6.20 -18.47
CA GLY A 35 1.58 -6.27 -19.94
C GLY A 35 2.59 -7.28 -20.53
N ARG A 36 3.58 -7.73 -19.73
CA ARG A 36 4.51 -8.80 -20.12
C ARG A 36 4.15 -10.16 -19.53
N SER A 37 2.96 -10.31 -18.93
CA SER A 37 2.56 -11.52 -18.19
C SER A 37 3.54 -11.92 -17.08
N ASN A 38 4.33 -10.98 -16.55
CA ASN A 38 5.26 -11.23 -15.46
C ASN A 38 4.55 -11.11 -14.11
N LYS A 39 3.70 -12.10 -13.81
CA LYS A 39 2.83 -12.12 -12.62
C LYS A 39 3.62 -12.13 -11.32
N GLU A 40 4.77 -12.79 -11.29
CA GLU A 40 5.63 -12.86 -10.10
C GLU A 40 6.13 -11.48 -9.68
N GLU A 41 6.61 -10.66 -10.64
CA GLU A 41 7.04 -9.29 -10.34
C GLU A 41 5.87 -8.39 -9.93
N VAL A 42 4.70 -8.55 -10.55
CA VAL A 42 3.50 -7.82 -10.14
C VAL A 42 3.14 -8.14 -8.68
N GLU A 43 3.17 -9.42 -8.29
CA GLU A 43 2.87 -9.84 -6.93
C GLU A 43 3.91 -9.32 -5.94
N LYS A 44 5.21 -9.39 -6.26
CA LYS A 44 6.26 -8.78 -5.43
C LYS A 44 6.04 -7.28 -5.23
N ILE A 45 5.69 -6.55 -6.28
CA ILE A 45 5.41 -5.11 -6.21
C ILE A 45 4.21 -4.84 -5.31
N ARG A 46 3.13 -5.62 -5.43
CA ARG A 46 1.94 -5.51 -4.56
C ARG A 46 2.29 -5.78 -3.10
N ASN A 47 3.04 -6.85 -2.82
CA ASN A 47 3.50 -7.19 -1.47
C ASN A 47 4.38 -6.08 -0.87
N GLN A 48 5.25 -5.45 -1.68
CA GLN A 48 6.06 -4.31 -1.21
C GLN A 48 5.21 -3.09 -0.87
N VAL A 49 4.17 -2.80 -1.66
CA VAL A 49 3.23 -1.71 -1.38
C VAL A 49 2.46 -1.99 -0.09
N GLU A 50 1.96 -3.21 0.08
CA GLU A 50 1.24 -3.63 1.28
C GLU A 50 2.12 -3.53 2.54
N ALA A 51 3.37 -3.99 2.47
CA ALA A 51 4.33 -3.88 3.57
C ALA A 51 4.64 -2.43 3.98
N ILE A 52 4.61 -1.47 3.04
CA ILE A 52 4.76 -0.05 3.36
C ILE A 52 3.52 0.45 4.11
N TRP A 53 2.32 0.07 3.67
CA TRP A 53 1.08 0.43 4.33
C TRP A 53 0.94 -0.19 5.72
N GLU A 54 1.34 -1.44 5.89
CA GLU A 54 1.34 -2.12 7.20
C GLU A 54 2.26 -1.42 8.19
N LYS A 55 3.48 -1.05 7.77
CA LYS A 55 4.39 -0.26 8.62
C LYS A 55 3.82 1.09 8.99
N ALA A 56 3.14 1.75 8.05
CA ALA A 56 2.51 3.03 8.31
C ALA A 56 1.32 2.89 9.27
N ARG A 57 0.51 1.83 9.15
CA ARG A 57 -0.55 1.48 10.11
C ARG A 57 0.02 1.24 11.50
N ALA A 58 1.03 0.39 11.63
CA ALA A 58 1.68 0.11 12.91
C ALA A 58 2.28 1.37 13.55
N ALA A 59 2.93 2.23 12.75
CA ALA A 59 3.48 3.49 13.24
C ALA A 59 2.39 4.49 13.69
N HIS A 60 1.26 4.53 12.98
CA HIS A 60 0.11 5.36 13.35
C HIS A 60 -0.56 4.86 14.62
N GLU A 61 -0.77 3.54 14.75
CA GLU A 61 -1.30 2.92 15.98
C GLU A 61 -0.40 3.19 17.19
N LEU A 62 0.93 3.07 17.02
CA LEU A 62 1.90 3.41 18.07
C LEU A 62 1.83 4.90 18.46
N SER A 63 1.55 5.79 17.51
CA SER A 63 1.43 7.23 17.78
C SER A 63 0.14 7.62 18.51
N LEU A 64 -0.84 6.71 18.58
CA LEU A 64 -2.12 6.92 19.26
C LEU A 64 -2.17 6.29 20.66
N GLN A 65 -1.14 5.51 21.05
CA GLN A 65 -0.94 4.99 22.41
C GLN A 65 -0.16 5.97 23.29
#